data_AF-A0A1G3MHI5-F1
#
_entry.id   AF-A0A1G3MHI5-F1
#
_cell.length_a   1.000
_cell.length_b   1.000
_cell.length_c   1.000
_cell.angle_alpha   90.00
_cell.angle_beta   90.00
_cell.angle_gamma   90.00
#
_symmetry.space_group_name_H-M   'P 1'
#
loop_
_entity.id
_entity.type
_entity.pdbx_description
1 polymer ?
#
loop_
_entity_poly.entity_id
_entity_poly.type
_entity_poly.pdbx_seq_one_letter_code
_entity_poly.pdbx_strand_id
1 'polypeptide(L)'
;MNMDLFHRFFQHVTSEIAALDYFVEQQRGMSGAIRQRTWPQLERAMQQANLAATMVAEAEAGRCRLWQDLLQELKLPANSDSTSVCAAVPSAYRSLVTGACRGLRGATSRAKLENEALRAFSGGMADNLAKVINELFPDKRGTIYGKTGSKRVAGQAPIVLDTAF
;
A
#
# COMPACT_ATOMS: atom_id res chain seq x y z
N MET A 1 -31.96 -14.00 12.04
CA MET A 1 -30.50 -14.01 12.23
C MET A 1 -29.88 -15.03 11.31
N ASN A 2 -29.35 -14.55 10.19
CA ASN A 2 -28.79 -15.37 9.14
C ASN A 2 -27.39 -15.90 9.52
N MET A 3 -27.28 -17.18 9.91
CA MET A 3 -25.97 -17.80 10.24
C MET A 3 -25.03 -17.84 9.04
N ASP A 4 -25.57 -17.97 7.83
CA ASP A 4 -24.79 -17.98 6.59
C ASP A 4 -24.08 -16.62 6.38
N LEU A 5 -24.75 -15.52 6.72
CA LEU A 5 -24.17 -14.17 6.60
C LEU A 5 -22.92 -14.01 7.48
N PHE A 6 -22.98 -14.46 8.74
CA PHE A 6 -21.81 -14.43 9.63
C PHE A 6 -20.67 -15.30 9.08
N HIS A 7 -20.98 -16.52 8.63
CA HIS A 7 -19.97 -17.42 8.07
C HIS A 7 -19.27 -16.81 6.86
N ARG A 8 -20.04 -16.27 5.91
CA ARG A 8 -19.52 -15.59 4.72
C ARG A 8 -18.70 -14.36 5.08
N PHE A 9 -19.15 -13.56 6.05
CA PHE A 9 -18.39 -12.41 6.55
C PHE A 9 -17.02 -12.85 7.10
N PHE A 10 -16.96 -13.91 7.89
CA PHE A 10 -15.70 -14.43 8.42
C PHE A 10 -14.76 -14.98 7.35
N GLN A 11 -15.31 -15.67 6.35
CA GLN A 11 -14.52 -16.15 5.21
C GLN A 11 -13.88 -14.97 4.45
N HIS A 12 -14.65 -13.93 4.17
CA HIS A 12 -14.13 -12.74 3.49
C HIS A 12 -13.10 -11.98 4.31
N VAL A 13 -13.33 -11.80 5.62
CA VAL A 13 -12.32 -11.16 6.49
C VAL A 13 -11.03 -11.98 6.53
N THR A 14 -11.13 -13.30 6.64
CA THR A 14 -9.94 -14.18 6.63
C THR A 14 -9.22 -14.10 5.29
N SER A 15 -9.95 -14.07 4.17
CA SER A 15 -9.39 -13.90 2.83
C SER A 15 -8.68 -12.56 2.66
N GLU A 16 -9.25 -11.47 3.19
CA GLU A 16 -8.65 -10.13 3.12
C GLU A 16 -7.39 -10.05 3.98
N ILE A 17 -7.40 -10.67 5.17
CA ILE A 17 -6.20 -10.79 6.01
C ILE A 17 -5.10 -11.55 5.26
N ALA A 18 -5.43 -12.70 4.65
CA ALA A 18 -4.46 -13.48 3.88
C ALA A 18 -3.92 -12.70 2.67
N ALA A 19 -4.78 -11.95 1.96
CA ALA A 19 -4.36 -11.09 0.85
C ALA A 19 -3.44 -9.96 1.33
N LEU A 20 -3.74 -9.33 2.47
CA LEU A 20 -2.89 -8.29 3.08
C LEU A 20 -1.53 -8.84 3.52
N ASP A 21 -1.50 -10.04 4.13
CA ASP A 21 -0.25 -10.67 4.53
C ASP A 21 0.59 -11.07 3.31
N TYR A 22 -0.05 -11.58 2.25
CA TYR A 22 0.64 -11.84 0.98
C TYR A 22 1.20 -10.55 0.35
N PHE A 23 0.43 -9.47 0.36
CA PHE A 23 0.89 -8.16 -0.11
C PHE A 23 2.12 -7.65 0.67
N VAL A 24 2.11 -7.77 2.00
CA VAL A 24 3.25 -7.44 2.87
C VAL A 24 4.49 -8.26 2.51
N GLU A 25 4.33 -9.56 2.24
CA GLU A 25 5.45 -10.40 1.82
C GLU A 25 6.04 -9.95 0.47
N GLN A 26 5.20 -9.54 -0.50
CA GLN A 26 5.70 -9.00 -1.76
C GLN A 26 6.43 -7.66 -1.57
N GLN A 27 5.93 -6.79 -0.69
CA GLN A 27 6.61 -5.54 -0.33
C GLN A 27 7.98 -5.79 0.31
N ARG A 28 8.08 -6.77 1.21
CA ARG A 28 9.37 -7.20 1.79
C ARG A 28 10.31 -7.77 0.75
N GLY A 29 9.78 -8.55 -0.20
CA GLY A 29 10.52 -9.05 -1.36
C GLY A 29 11.12 -7.90 -2.19
N MET A 30 10.35 -6.85 -2.46
CA MET A 30 10.84 -5.64 -3.12
C MET A 30 11.95 -4.97 -2.31
N SER A 31 11.72 -4.73 -1.00
CA SER A 31 12.73 -4.16 -0.09
C SER A 31 14.04 -4.96 -0.11
N GLY A 32 13.95 -6.29 -0.10
CA GLY A 32 15.09 -7.20 -0.18
C GLY A 32 15.84 -7.09 -1.51
N ALA A 33 15.12 -7.13 -2.63
CA ALA A 33 15.71 -7.05 -3.96
C ALA A 33 16.41 -5.70 -4.19
N ILE A 34 15.85 -4.59 -3.67
CA ILE A 34 16.48 -3.28 -3.77
C ILE A 34 17.79 -3.25 -2.97
N ARG A 35 17.81 -3.77 -1.74
CA ARG A 35 19.03 -3.81 -0.91
C ARG A 35 20.12 -4.67 -1.55
N GLN A 36 19.75 -5.77 -2.19
CA GLN A 36 20.67 -6.68 -2.89
C GLN A 36 21.02 -6.23 -4.31
N ARG A 37 20.37 -5.16 -4.81
CA ARG A 37 20.52 -4.63 -6.18
C ARG A 37 20.22 -5.68 -7.26
N THR A 38 19.26 -6.57 -6.98
CA THR A 38 18.85 -7.64 -7.88
C THR A 38 17.66 -7.22 -8.74
N TRP A 39 17.94 -6.49 -9.83
CA TRP A 39 16.89 -5.88 -10.68
C TRP A 39 15.84 -6.86 -11.22
N PRO A 40 16.19 -8.08 -11.69
CA PRO A 40 15.17 -9.04 -12.13
C PRO A 40 14.26 -9.53 -11.00
N GLN A 41 14.77 -9.58 -9.77
CA GLN A 41 13.96 -9.95 -8.60
C GLN A 41 13.04 -8.80 -8.19
N LEU A 42 13.52 -7.55 -8.31
CA LEU A 42 12.70 -6.37 -8.06
C LEU A 42 11.51 -6.31 -9.02
N GLU A 43 11.74 -6.51 -10.32
CA GLU A 43 10.68 -6.50 -11.32
C GLU A 43 9.61 -7.56 -11.03
N ARG A 44 10.03 -8.80 -10.72
CA ARG A 44 9.11 -9.87 -10.31
C ARG A 44 8.34 -9.50 -9.04
N ALA A 45 9.02 -8.99 -8.01
CA ALA A 45 8.39 -8.60 -6.77
C ALA A 45 7.38 -7.46 -6.96
N MET A 46 7.65 -6.50 -7.85
CA MET A 46 6.71 -5.45 -8.23
C MET A 46 5.45 -5.99 -8.92
N GLN A 47 5.62 -6.92 -9.88
CA GLN A 47 4.49 -7.56 -10.55
C GLN A 47 3.62 -8.34 -9.55
N GLN A 48 4.24 -9.11 -8.66
CA GLN A 48 3.53 -9.86 -7.62
C GLN A 48 2.86 -8.93 -6.60
N ALA A 49 3.50 -7.83 -6.20
CA ALA A 49 2.88 -6.84 -5.33
C ALA A 49 1.65 -6.19 -5.96
N ASN A 50 1.67 -5.95 -7.28
CA ASN A 50 0.51 -5.41 -7.99
C ASN A 50 -0.64 -6.42 -8.04
N LEU A 51 -0.36 -7.71 -8.31
CA LEU A 51 -1.36 -8.78 -8.23
C LEU A 51 -1.95 -8.90 -6.82
N ALA A 52 -1.09 -8.89 -5.80
CA ALA A 52 -1.52 -8.92 -4.41
C ALA A 52 -2.40 -7.72 -4.04
N ALA A 53 -2.08 -6.51 -4.54
CA ALA A 53 -2.92 -5.34 -4.34
C ALA A 53 -4.32 -5.49 -4.97
N THR A 54 -4.41 -6.09 -6.16
CA THR A 54 -5.70 -6.42 -6.78
C THR A 54 -6.49 -7.41 -5.92
N MET A 55 -5.85 -8.46 -5.41
CA MET A 55 -6.49 -9.43 -4.52
C MET A 55 -7.03 -8.77 -3.23
N VAL A 56 -6.27 -7.85 -2.63
CA VAL A 56 -6.73 -7.07 -1.47
C VAL A 56 -7.97 -6.24 -1.83
N ALA A 57 -7.95 -5.54 -2.96
CA ALA A 57 -9.08 -4.70 -3.39
C ALA A 57 -10.36 -5.52 -3.64
N GLU A 58 -10.24 -6.70 -4.25
CA GLU A 58 -11.37 -7.61 -4.47
C GLU A 58 -11.93 -8.16 -3.15
N ALA A 59 -11.05 -8.57 -2.23
CA ALA A 59 -11.45 -9.07 -0.93
C ALA A 59 -12.13 -7.98 -0.08
N GLU A 60 -11.58 -6.76 -0.08
CA GLU A 60 -12.15 -5.59 0.59
C GLU A 60 -13.52 -5.24 0.04
N ALA A 61 -13.70 -5.24 -1.28
CA ALA A 61 -15.01 -5.00 -1.90
C ALA A 61 -16.04 -6.03 -1.45
N GLY A 62 -15.66 -7.31 -1.37
CA GLY A 62 -16.51 -8.38 -0.84
C GLY A 62 -16.87 -8.17 0.63
N ARG A 63 -15.89 -7.85 1.48
CA ARG A 63 -16.12 -7.56 2.90
C ARG A 63 -17.02 -6.35 3.10
N CYS A 64 -16.83 -5.26 2.34
CA CYS A 64 -17.63 -4.04 2.46
C CYS A 64 -19.11 -4.28 2.14
N ARG A 65 -19.42 -5.13 1.14
CA ARG A 65 -20.80 -5.53 0.86
C ARG A 65 -21.40 -6.32 2.03
N LEU A 66 -20.70 -7.34 2.51
CA LEU A 66 -21.16 -8.15 3.64
C LEU A 66 -21.27 -7.35 4.94
N TRP A 67 -20.43 -6.33 5.12
CA TRP A 67 -20.55 -5.39 6.23
C TRP A 67 -21.87 -4.62 6.17
N GLN A 68 -22.25 -4.12 5.00
CA GLN A 68 -23.53 -3.44 4.81
C GLN A 68 -24.72 -4.38 5.07
N ASP A 69 -24.65 -5.61 4.56
CA ASP A 69 -25.68 -6.64 4.82
C ASP A 69 -25.80 -6.93 6.32
N LEU A 70 -24.68 -6.99 7.03
CA LEU A 70 -24.63 -7.23 8.47
C LEU A 70 -25.20 -6.05 9.28
N LEU A 71 -24.95 -4.81 8.85
CA LEU A 71 -25.60 -3.64 9.44
C LEU A 71 -27.12 -3.67 9.25
N GLN A 72 -27.60 -4.06 8.06
CA GLN A 72 -29.03 -4.19 7.78
C GLN A 72 -29.69 -5.28 8.63
N GLU A 73 -29.09 -6.46 8.74
CA GLU A 73 -29.58 -7.57 9.57
C GLU A 73 -29.67 -7.17 11.05
N LEU A 74 -28.70 -6.38 11.54
CA LEU A 74 -28.66 -5.87 12.91
C LEU A 74 -29.48 -4.58 13.11
N LYS A 75 -30.12 -4.06 12.06
CA LYS A 75 -30.89 -2.80 12.05
C LYS A 75 -30.08 -1.61 12.57
N LEU A 76 -28.79 -1.57 12.24
CA LEU A 76 -27.88 -0.51 12.61
C LEU A 76 -27.75 0.54 11.50
N PRO A 77 -27.46 1.81 11.84
CA PRO A 77 -27.12 2.83 10.86
C PRO A 77 -25.95 2.43 9.96
N ALA A 78 -25.96 2.84 8.69
CA ALA A 78 -24.90 2.53 7.72
C ALA A 78 -23.49 3.02 8.11
N ASN A 79 -23.42 4.05 8.96
CA ASN A 79 -22.19 4.63 9.49
C ASN A 79 -21.78 4.05 10.86
N SER A 80 -22.38 2.94 11.27
CA SER A 80 -22.05 2.31 12.56
C SER A 80 -20.63 1.78 12.56
N ASP A 81 -19.92 2.03 13.66
CA ASP A 81 -18.57 1.54 13.87
C ASP A 81 -18.56 0.05 14.28
N SER A 82 -17.36 -0.54 14.25
CA SER A 82 -17.21 -1.96 14.61
C SER A 82 -17.57 -2.27 16.05
N THR A 83 -17.47 -1.29 16.95
CA THR A 83 -17.82 -1.43 18.37
C THR A 83 -19.32 -1.56 18.54
N SER A 84 -20.10 -0.74 17.84
CA SER A 84 -21.56 -0.78 17.81
C SER A 84 -22.06 -2.10 17.23
N VAL A 85 -21.42 -2.56 16.16
CA VAL A 85 -21.70 -3.89 15.58
C VAL A 85 -21.42 -5.01 16.58
N CYS A 86 -20.25 -5.03 17.22
CA CYS A 86 -19.93 -6.08 18.21
C CYS A 86 -20.90 -6.10 19.40
N ALA A 87 -21.41 -4.93 19.80
CA ALA A 87 -22.40 -4.82 20.87
C ALA A 87 -23.77 -5.41 20.45
N ALA A 88 -24.19 -5.13 19.21
CA ALA A 88 -25.47 -5.60 18.66
C ALA A 88 -25.47 -7.08 18.25
N VAL A 89 -24.32 -7.66 17.93
CA VAL A 89 -24.19 -9.08 17.60
C VAL A 89 -24.49 -9.95 18.83
N PRO A 90 -25.24 -11.06 18.68
CA PRO A 90 -25.51 -11.97 19.79
C PRO A 90 -24.27 -12.58 20.40
N SER A 91 -24.36 -12.88 21.70
CA SER A 91 -23.23 -13.33 22.52
C SER A 91 -22.47 -14.52 21.91
N ALA A 92 -23.18 -15.45 21.27
CA ALA A 92 -22.60 -16.62 20.61
C ALA A 92 -21.58 -16.28 19.50
N TYR A 93 -21.73 -15.14 18.82
CA TYR A 93 -20.87 -14.72 17.70
C TYR A 93 -19.98 -13.51 18.03
N ARG A 94 -20.22 -12.86 19.16
CA ARG A 94 -19.54 -11.60 19.53
C ARG A 94 -18.03 -11.75 19.57
N SER A 95 -17.50 -12.85 20.14
CA SER A 95 -16.06 -13.11 20.20
C SER A 95 -15.45 -13.26 18.81
N LEU A 96 -16.13 -13.98 17.91
CA LEU A 96 -15.70 -14.19 16.53
C LEU A 96 -15.66 -12.87 15.75
N VAL A 97 -16.74 -12.07 15.79
CA VAL A 97 -16.79 -10.77 15.10
C VAL A 97 -15.73 -9.81 15.63
N THR A 98 -15.56 -9.77 16.95
CA THR A 98 -14.52 -8.95 17.58
C THR A 98 -13.12 -9.39 17.15
N GLY A 99 -12.86 -10.70 17.13
CA GLY A 99 -11.60 -11.28 16.68
C GLY A 99 -11.29 -10.95 15.22
N ALA A 100 -12.27 -11.12 14.34
CA ALA A 100 -12.17 -10.80 12.92
C ALA A 100 -11.83 -9.31 12.68
N CYS A 101 -12.57 -8.41 13.33
CA CYS A 101 -12.31 -6.97 13.26
C CYS A 101 -10.90 -6.60 13.77
N ARG A 102 -10.45 -7.22 14.87
CA ARG A 102 -9.10 -7.00 15.41
C ARG A 102 -8.01 -7.54 14.48
N GLY A 103 -8.20 -8.74 13.93
CA GLY A 103 -7.28 -9.36 12.98
C GLY A 103 -7.08 -8.49 11.74
N LEU A 104 -8.17 -7.98 11.17
CA LEU A 104 -8.12 -7.10 10.00
C LEU A 104 -7.39 -5.79 10.30
N ARG A 105 -7.66 -5.15 11.45
CA ARG A 105 -6.91 -3.96 11.89
C ARG A 105 -5.42 -4.25 11.99
N GLY A 106 -5.04 -5.39 12.57
CA GLY A 106 -3.65 -5.81 12.67
C GLY A 106 -2.97 -5.97 11.32
N ALA A 107 -3.62 -6.69 10.38
CA ALA A 107 -3.11 -6.89 9.02
C ALA A 107 -2.97 -5.56 8.26
N THR A 108 -3.98 -4.70 8.34
CA THR A 108 -3.96 -3.37 7.71
C THR A 108 -2.82 -2.50 8.25
N SER A 109 -2.61 -2.51 9.56
CA SER A 109 -1.50 -1.75 10.19
C SER A 109 -0.14 -2.25 9.73
N ARG A 110 0.06 -3.57 9.60
CA ARG A 110 1.30 -4.14 9.05
C ARG A 110 1.55 -3.70 7.61
N ALA A 111 0.52 -3.79 6.76
CA ALA A 111 0.60 -3.35 5.36
C ALA A 111 0.93 -1.86 5.24
N LYS A 112 0.35 -1.01 6.09
CA LYS A 112 0.67 0.42 6.14
C LYS A 112 2.12 0.68 6.52
N LEU A 113 2.60 0.02 7.57
CA LEU A 113 3.97 0.16 8.05
C LEU A 113 4.99 -0.23 6.98
N GLU A 114 4.80 -1.37 6.31
CA GLU A 114 5.72 -1.83 5.27
C GLU A 114 5.70 -0.90 4.05
N ASN A 115 4.51 -0.41 3.66
CA ASN A 115 4.39 0.57 2.57
C ASN A 115 5.09 1.90 2.91
N GLU A 116 4.97 2.38 4.15
CA GLU A 116 5.66 3.59 4.61
C GLU A 116 7.17 3.41 4.62
N ALA A 117 7.67 2.24 5.06
CA ALA A 117 9.09 1.90 5.01
C ALA A 117 9.63 1.91 3.57
N LEU A 118 8.90 1.31 2.62
CA LEU A 118 9.26 1.35 1.19
C LEU A 118 9.28 2.77 0.63
N ARG A 119 8.27 3.59 0.95
CA ARG A 119 8.21 5.00 0.54
C ARG A 119 9.38 5.79 1.07
N ALA A 120 9.67 5.70 2.37
CA ALA A 120 10.80 6.38 2.99
C ALA A 120 12.14 5.99 2.34
N PHE A 121 12.32 4.71 2.05
CA PHE A 121 13.50 4.22 1.36
C PHE A 121 13.63 4.79 -0.06
N SER A 122 12.55 4.75 -0.85
CA SER A 122 12.55 5.27 -2.23
C SER A 122 12.82 6.78 -2.29
N GLY A 123 12.26 7.55 -1.35
CA GLY A 123 12.51 8.99 -1.23
C GLY A 123 13.98 9.28 -0.89
N GLY A 124 14.55 8.59 0.09
CA GLY A 124 15.95 8.74 0.46
C GLY A 124 16.93 8.38 -0.66
N MET A 125 16.60 7.35 -1.46
CA MET A 125 17.39 6.99 -2.64
C MET A 125 17.35 8.06 -3.74
N ALA A 126 16.17 8.62 -4.01
CA ALA A 126 16.02 9.70 -4.99
C ALA A 126 16.79 10.95 -4.56
N ASP A 127 16.73 11.33 -3.27
CA ASP A 127 17.47 12.47 -2.73
C ASP A 127 18.98 12.26 -2.81
N ASN A 128 19.47 11.07 -2.48
CA ASN A 128 20.89 10.74 -2.58
C ASN A 128 21.38 10.73 -4.02
N LEU A 129 20.60 10.16 -4.94
CA LEU A 129 20.93 10.18 -6.37
C LEU A 129 20.94 11.61 -6.91
N ALA A 130 19.99 12.45 -6.50
CA ALA A 130 19.99 13.87 -6.85
C ALA A 130 21.23 14.59 -6.31
N LYS A 131 21.65 14.33 -5.06
CA LYS A 131 22.89 14.88 -4.50
C LYS A 131 24.13 14.43 -5.26
N VAL A 132 24.27 13.14 -5.54
CA VAL A 132 25.40 12.59 -6.30
C VAL A 132 25.45 13.15 -7.72
N ILE A 133 24.31 13.25 -8.41
CA ILE A 133 24.25 13.87 -9.74
C ILE A 133 24.65 15.35 -9.66
N ASN A 134 24.22 16.06 -8.62
CA ASN A 134 24.59 17.47 -8.42
C ASN A 134 26.09 17.64 -8.11
N GLU A 135 26.71 16.68 -7.42
CA GLU A 135 28.16 16.68 -7.14
C GLU A 135 28.99 16.30 -8.37
N LEU A 136 28.56 15.30 -9.14
CA LEU A 136 29.27 14.82 -10.35
C LEU A 136 29.09 15.76 -11.54
N PHE A 137 27.99 16.49 -11.63
CA PHE A 137 27.68 17.41 -12.71
C PHE A 137 27.31 18.81 -12.17
N PRO A 138 28.24 19.49 -11.47
CA PRO A 138 27.97 20.80 -10.87
C PRO A 138 27.64 21.86 -11.93
N ASP A 139 28.18 21.72 -13.14
CA ASP A 139 28.02 22.64 -14.27
C ASP A 139 26.59 22.68 -14.83
N LYS A 140 25.74 21.70 -14.47
CA LYS A 140 24.29 21.75 -14.79
C LYS A 140 23.53 22.78 -13.95
N ARG A 141 24.16 23.41 -12.95
CA ARG A 141 23.70 24.69 -12.37
C ARG A 141 24.09 25.87 -13.27
N GLY A 142 23.88 25.75 -14.58
CA GLY A 142 24.08 26.82 -15.54
C GLY A 142 23.21 28.02 -15.18
N THR A 143 23.74 28.92 -14.36
CA THR A 143 23.23 30.28 -14.26
C THR A 143 23.62 30.92 -15.58
N ILE A 144 22.68 31.00 -16.51
CA ILE A 144 22.87 31.80 -17.72
C ILE A 144 22.96 33.24 -17.24
N TYR A 145 24.17 33.76 -17.13
CA TYR A 145 24.40 35.19 -17.05
C TYR A 145 24.00 35.77 -18.40
N GLY A 146 22.75 36.23 -18.51
CA GLY A 146 22.37 37.10 -19.61
C GLY A 146 23.26 38.34 -19.60
N LYS A 147 23.49 38.94 -20.78
CA LYS A 147 24.26 40.18 -20.95
C LYS A 147 23.74 41.37 -20.12
N THR A 148 22.59 41.21 -19.45
CA THR A 148 21.88 42.18 -18.59
C THR A 148 21.70 41.72 -17.13
N GLY A 149 22.31 40.62 -16.69
CA GLY A 149 22.32 40.21 -15.27
C GLY A 149 21.01 39.67 -14.69
N SER A 150 19.97 39.43 -15.50
CA SER A 150 18.70 38.87 -15.01
C SER A 150 18.76 37.33 -14.99
N LYS A 151 18.57 36.72 -13.81
CA LYS A 151 18.54 35.27 -13.62
C LYS A 151 17.34 34.66 -14.38
N ARG A 152 17.59 33.77 -15.34
CA ARG A 152 16.58 32.86 -15.90
C ARG A 152 17.02 31.42 -15.66
N VAL A 153 16.09 30.59 -15.17
CA VAL A 153 16.28 29.14 -15.04
C VAL A 153 16.45 28.57 -16.45
N ALA A 154 17.61 27.97 -16.74
CA ALA A 154 17.85 27.31 -18.01
C ALA A 154 16.90 26.11 -18.13
N GLY A 155 16.17 26.06 -19.25
CA GLY A 155 15.22 24.99 -19.55
C GLY A 155 15.87 23.62 -19.49
N GLN A 156 15.13 22.65 -18.95
CA GLN A 156 15.48 21.23 -18.91
C GLN A 156 15.86 20.73 -20.31
N ALA A 157 17.13 20.48 -20.56
CA ALA A 157 17.53 19.62 -21.67
C ALA A 157 17.31 18.16 -21.24
N PRO A 158 16.52 17.36 -21.97
CA PRO A 158 16.27 15.97 -21.62
C PRO A 158 17.55 15.14 -21.71
N ILE A 159 17.76 14.27 -20.74
CA ILE A 159 18.82 13.25 -20.78
C ILE A 159 18.30 12.10 -21.66
N VAL A 160 18.97 11.86 -22.78
CA VAL A 160 18.82 10.60 -23.53
C VAL A 160 19.84 9.62 -22.93
N LEU A 161 19.35 8.58 -22.27
CA LEU A 161 20.17 7.43 -21.88
C LEU A 161 20.26 6.51 -23.11
N ASP A 162 21.44 6.45 -23.72
CA ASP A 162 21.74 5.44 -24.73
C ASP A 162 21.93 4.09 -24.02
N THR A 163 21.04 3.13 -24.28
CA THR A 163 21.05 1.80 -23.66
C THR A 163 21.77 0.75 -24.51
N ALA A 164 22.69 1.16 -25.40
CA ALA A 164 23.49 0.22 -26.17
C ALA A 164 24.82 -0.11 -25.45
N PHE A 165 24.83 -1.18 -24.63
CA PHE A 165 25.98 -2.08 -24.43
C PHE A 165 25.51 -3.45 -23.94
#